data_AF-A0AAU6BW33-F1
#
_entry.id   AF-A0AAU6BW33-F1
#
_cell.length_a   1.000
_cell.length_b   1.000
_cell.length_c   1.000
_cell.angle_alpha   90.00
_cell.angle_beta   90.00
_cell.angle_gamma   90.00
#
_symmetry.space_group_name_H-M   'P 1'
#
loop_
_entity.id
_entity.type
_entity.pdbx_description
1 polymer ?
#
loop_
_entity_poly.entity_id
_entity_poly.type
_entity_poly.pdbx_seq_one_letter_code
_entity_poly.pdbx_strand_id
1 'polypeptide(L)'
;MSITASAPTGATGGSGTGAPSAASMGFGFCRVTIVAPDSRIDVALPDDVPVADLYPEILRLSQQSLAEGAPVGYHLVRRDGTVLDGARSFAAQRILDGELLTLRPFADSLPPAVYDDVSEAVASAVTRDRALWNGELTRAAGLVAAGVLPTLLAFVAWSSQIRHDMNSLQGIVAGLAGILLVTIACVRARVYDDRGSAVALGLGALPNIAVAGSGLLPFSEGQGIGRLQFLLACAAVLVATVVLTLVSPGGDGPFVAFVLASAIGLVTTFVAMLTDLRPIETAAVCAPLSVCALAFLPGLSMRFARLPIGFEPPNPNRGGYGDAEPVAQEPVDAERIAARARRGHELLVGLVGGCALVSVGASIVLGFSSDIWAQLLALATGIAMLMRAHLFRYTAQVGATLAAGLAALVFLGLGLALSPPHAYVRDAVLGDATSLDIRSVWLAAAVAAATVLVTAIALITPKRGVTPFWGRFLEIAESFVLLTLIPLSLAVFDVYAQARAMTS
;
A
#
# COMPACT_ATOMS: atom_id res chain seq x y z
N MET A 1 7.83 -7.20 -73.32
CA MET A 1 9.29 -7.32 -73.58
C MET A 1 9.80 -8.49 -72.76
N SER A 2 9.65 -9.72 -73.24
CA SER A 2 10.67 -10.55 -73.92
C SER A 2 11.86 -11.03 -73.04
N ILE A 3 11.96 -12.37 -72.91
CA ILE A 3 13.19 -13.22 -73.14
C ILE A 3 14.18 -13.22 -71.94
N THR A 4 14.79 -14.28 -71.38
CA THR A 4 15.14 -15.70 -71.70
C THR A 4 15.68 -16.36 -70.42
N ALA A 5 15.36 -17.61 -70.08
CA ALA A 5 16.18 -18.83 -70.24
C ALA A 5 17.71 -18.70 -70.02
N SER A 6 18.26 -19.46 -69.06
CA SER A 6 19.57 -20.13 -69.19
C SER A 6 19.80 -21.20 -68.12
N ALA A 7 20.21 -22.37 -68.59
CA ALA A 7 20.91 -23.48 -67.94
C ALA A 7 21.92 -24.00 -69.01
N PRO A 8 22.82 -24.98 -68.76
CA PRO A 8 23.67 -25.31 -67.60
C PRO A 8 25.16 -25.56 -68.03
N THR A 9 26.07 -25.88 -67.10
CA THR A 9 27.35 -26.61 -67.34
C THR A 9 27.67 -27.39 -66.04
N GLY A 10 27.72 -28.73 -65.99
CA GLY A 10 28.82 -29.65 -66.40
C GLY A 10 29.84 -29.80 -65.25
N ALA A 11 30.30 -30.96 -64.74
CA ALA A 11 30.27 -32.35 -65.18
C ALA A 11 30.72 -33.31 -64.05
N THR A 12 30.28 -34.57 -64.13
CA THR A 12 30.93 -35.86 -63.80
C THR A 12 31.52 -36.17 -62.41
N GLY A 13 31.05 -37.30 -61.85
CA GLY A 13 31.96 -38.27 -61.20
C GLY A 13 31.36 -39.10 -60.05
N GLY A 14 31.22 -40.42 -60.27
CA GLY A 14 31.45 -41.42 -59.22
C GLY A 14 30.23 -42.08 -58.58
N SER A 15 29.95 -43.30 -59.02
CA SER A 15 29.09 -44.28 -58.35
C SER A 15 29.66 -44.68 -56.98
N GLY A 16 28.94 -44.38 -55.90
CA GLY A 16 29.18 -44.91 -54.56
C GLY A 16 27.94 -45.62 -54.06
N THR A 17 27.97 -46.95 -54.07
CA THR A 17 26.95 -47.83 -53.51
C THR A 17 26.93 -47.65 -51.99
N GLY A 18 26.05 -46.78 -51.49
CA GLY A 18 25.75 -46.63 -50.07
C GLY A 18 24.52 -47.42 -49.70
N ALA A 19 24.72 -48.48 -48.92
CA ALA A 19 23.70 -49.27 -48.24
C ALA A 19 22.64 -48.37 -47.54
N PRO A 20 21.41 -48.86 -47.29
CA PRO A 20 20.38 -48.07 -46.65
C PRO A 20 20.88 -47.62 -45.28
N SER A 21 21.16 -46.32 -45.13
CA SER A 21 21.41 -45.76 -43.81
C SER A 21 20.10 -45.89 -43.06
N ALA A 22 20.08 -46.83 -42.13
CA ALA A 22 18.98 -47.07 -41.23
C ALA A 22 18.44 -45.72 -40.73
N ALA A 23 17.15 -45.49 -40.95
CA ALA A 23 16.44 -44.43 -40.27
C ALA A 23 16.64 -44.65 -38.77
N SER A 24 17.52 -43.87 -38.16
CA SER A 24 17.51 -43.68 -36.73
C SER A 24 16.19 -42.98 -36.41
N MET A 25 15.14 -43.76 -36.14
CA MET A 25 13.95 -43.29 -35.44
C MET A 25 14.36 -42.93 -34.00
N GLY A 26 15.14 -41.86 -33.86
CA GLY A 26 15.19 -41.12 -32.62
C GLY A 26 13.96 -40.24 -32.62
N PHE A 27 13.00 -40.52 -31.75
CA PHE A 27 11.92 -39.58 -31.48
C PHE A 27 12.56 -38.26 -31.04
N GLY A 28 12.49 -37.24 -31.90
CA GLY A 28 12.93 -35.90 -31.55
C GLY A 28 11.93 -35.35 -30.53
N PHE A 29 12.43 -34.78 -29.43
CA PHE A 29 11.59 -34.11 -28.45
C PHE A 29 11.91 -32.63 -28.50
N CYS A 30 10.88 -31.80 -28.56
CA CYS A 30 10.97 -30.36 -28.41
C CYS A 30 10.48 -29.96 -27.02
N ARG A 31 11.33 -29.28 -26.24
CA ARG A 31 10.98 -28.70 -24.96
C ARG A 31 10.32 -27.36 -25.20
N VAL A 32 9.05 -27.21 -24.85
CA VAL A 32 8.31 -25.96 -25.00
C VAL A 32 7.69 -25.55 -23.68
N THR A 33 7.60 -24.23 -23.48
CA THR A 33 6.80 -23.65 -22.40
C THR A 33 5.41 -23.38 -22.95
N ILE A 34 4.39 -23.99 -22.36
CA ILE A 34 2.98 -23.73 -22.68
C ILE A 34 2.39 -22.84 -21.59
N VAL A 35 1.93 -21.66 -21.99
CA VAL A 35 1.21 -20.72 -21.12
C VAL A 35 -0.28 -20.85 -21.39
N ALA A 36 -0.99 -21.46 -20.46
CA ALA A 36 -2.45 -21.51 -20.41
C ALA A 36 -3.00 -20.34 -19.58
N PRO A 37 -4.33 -20.08 -19.59
CA PRO A 37 -4.92 -18.95 -18.87
C PRO A 37 -4.57 -18.92 -17.37
N ASP A 38 -4.62 -20.07 -16.70
CA ASP A 38 -4.42 -20.19 -15.26
C ASP A 38 -3.14 -20.97 -14.88
N SER A 39 -2.36 -21.43 -15.86
CA SER A 39 -1.19 -22.27 -15.61
C SER A 39 -0.07 -22.07 -16.63
N ARG A 40 1.16 -22.37 -16.22
CA ARG A 40 2.33 -22.43 -17.09
C ARG A 40 3.01 -23.75 -16.87
N ILE A 41 3.23 -24.50 -17.95
CA ILE A 41 3.88 -25.81 -17.89
C ILE A 41 5.03 -25.85 -18.88
N ASP A 42 6.14 -26.48 -18.48
CA ASP A 42 7.26 -26.77 -19.37
C ASP A 42 7.21 -28.27 -19.70
N VAL A 43 7.00 -28.59 -20.97
CA VAL A 43 6.77 -29.96 -21.43
C VAL A 43 7.69 -30.31 -22.57
N ALA A 44 8.18 -31.55 -22.58
CA ALA A 44 8.89 -32.13 -23.71
C ALA A 44 7.89 -32.92 -24.54
N LEU A 45 7.63 -32.46 -25.77
CA LEU A 45 6.66 -33.06 -26.67
C LEU A 45 7.37 -33.61 -27.92
N PRO A 46 6.90 -34.73 -28.50
CA PRO A 46 7.42 -35.24 -29.77
C PRO A 46 7.37 -34.15 -30.86
N ASP A 47 8.46 -33.96 -31.58
CA ASP A 47 8.59 -32.90 -32.59
C ASP A 47 8.17 -33.34 -34.01
N ASP A 48 7.99 -34.64 -34.21
CA ASP A 48 7.63 -35.32 -35.45
C ASP A 48 6.12 -35.62 -35.57
N VAL A 49 5.38 -35.49 -34.47
CA VAL A 49 3.92 -35.72 -34.40
C VAL A 49 3.14 -34.43 -34.73
N PRO A 50 2.02 -34.50 -35.48
CA PRO A 50 1.14 -33.35 -35.70
C PRO A 50 0.65 -32.73 -34.40
N VAL A 51 0.59 -31.39 -34.36
CA VAL A 51 0.14 -30.66 -33.16
C VAL A 51 -1.29 -31.05 -32.74
N ALA A 52 -2.15 -31.43 -33.69
CA ALA A 52 -3.50 -31.95 -33.45
C ALA A 52 -3.53 -33.10 -32.43
N ASP A 53 -2.59 -34.05 -32.56
CA ASP A 53 -2.52 -35.25 -31.73
C ASP A 53 -1.91 -34.98 -30.35
N LEU A 54 -1.19 -33.86 -30.21
CA LEU A 54 -0.58 -33.43 -28.95
C LEU A 54 -1.55 -32.64 -28.06
N TYR A 55 -2.62 -32.06 -28.60
CA TYR A 55 -3.58 -31.24 -27.82
C TYR A 55 -4.21 -31.97 -26.62
N PRO A 56 -4.69 -33.21 -26.71
CA PRO A 56 -5.29 -33.88 -25.57
C PRO A 56 -4.32 -34.01 -24.39
N GLU A 57 -3.06 -34.28 -24.70
CA GLU A 57 -1.99 -34.42 -23.71
C GLU A 57 -1.60 -33.06 -23.12
N ILE A 58 -1.50 -32.02 -23.95
CA ILE A 58 -1.25 -30.64 -23.51
C ILE A 58 -2.36 -30.15 -22.59
N LEU A 59 -3.63 -30.40 -22.91
CA LEU A 59 -4.78 -30.01 -22.10
C LEU A 59 -4.81 -30.75 -20.77
N ARG A 60 -4.49 -32.05 -20.78
CA ARG A 60 -4.36 -32.86 -19.57
C ARG A 60 -3.25 -32.32 -18.67
N LEU A 61 -2.07 -32.03 -19.22
CA LEU A 61 -0.92 -31.53 -18.46
C LEU A 61 -1.11 -30.10 -17.96
N SER A 62 -1.85 -29.27 -18.69
CA SER A 62 -2.17 -27.89 -18.29
C SER A 62 -3.41 -27.80 -17.39
N GLN A 63 -4.03 -28.94 -17.09
CA GLN A 63 -5.27 -29.08 -16.31
C GLN A 63 -6.41 -28.18 -16.81
N GLN A 64 -6.48 -27.98 -18.13
CA GLN A 64 -7.51 -27.17 -18.75
C GLN A 64 -8.74 -28.03 -19.00
N SER A 65 -9.85 -27.71 -18.32
CA SER A 65 -11.16 -28.29 -18.59
C SER A 65 -11.98 -27.31 -19.41
N LEU A 66 -12.68 -27.79 -20.43
CA LEU A 66 -13.63 -26.97 -21.16
C LEU A 66 -14.72 -26.47 -20.20
N ALA A 67 -15.01 -25.18 -20.22
CA ALA A 67 -16.18 -24.63 -19.53
C ALA A 67 -17.46 -25.09 -20.23
N GLU A 68 -18.49 -25.39 -19.45
CA GLU A 68 -19.78 -25.87 -19.95
C GLU A 68 -20.43 -24.78 -20.83
N GLY A 69 -20.56 -25.05 -22.15
CA GLY A 69 -21.14 -24.13 -23.13
C GLY A 69 -20.16 -23.30 -23.98
N ALA A 70 -18.84 -23.44 -23.81
CA ALA A 70 -17.84 -22.75 -24.65
C ALA A 70 -17.63 -23.46 -26.02
N PRO A 71 -17.36 -22.73 -27.12
CA PRO A 71 -16.92 -23.33 -28.38
C PRO A 71 -15.72 -24.26 -28.17
N VAL A 72 -15.80 -25.45 -28.76
CA VAL A 72 -14.80 -26.51 -28.58
C VAL A 72 -13.49 -26.18 -29.32
N GLY A 73 -12.37 -26.18 -28.59
CA GLY A 73 -11.03 -26.15 -29.19
C GLY A 73 -10.08 -25.18 -28.51
N TYR A 74 -8.79 -25.49 -28.60
CA TYR A 74 -7.69 -24.60 -28.24
C TYR A 74 -6.73 -24.49 -29.41
N HIS A 75 -6.04 -23.35 -29.48
CA HIS A 75 -4.95 -23.14 -30.41
C HIS A 75 -3.67 -22.77 -29.67
N LEU A 76 -2.56 -23.34 -30.12
CA LEU A 76 -1.23 -22.86 -29.73
C LEU A 76 -0.87 -21.65 -30.58
N VAL A 77 -0.48 -20.57 -29.93
CA VAL A 77 -0.09 -19.31 -30.56
C VAL A 77 1.33 -18.98 -30.14
N ARG A 78 2.19 -18.73 -31.13
CA ARG A 78 3.57 -18.30 -30.90
C ARG A 78 3.59 -16.87 -30.36
N ARG A 79 4.70 -16.46 -29.74
CA ARG A 79 4.86 -15.11 -29.17
C ARG A 79 4.66 -13.96 -30.18
N ASP A 80 4.90 -14.22 -31.46
CA ASP A 80 4.68 -13.26 -32.56
C ASP A 80 3.21 -13.14 -33.00
N GLY A 81 2.31 -13.93 -32.39
CA GLY A 81 0.88 -13.96 -32.72
C GLY A 81 0.50 -14.99 -33.78
N THR A 82 1.46 -15.75 -34.32
CA THR A 82 1.18 -16.78 -35.33
C THR A 82 0.48 -17.98 -34.69
N VAL A 83 -0.68 -18.36 -35.22
CA VAL A 83 -1.41 -19.57 -34.81
C VAL A 83 -0.73 -20.79 -35.44
N LEU A 84 -0.43 -21.80 -34.62
CA LEU A 84 0.13 -23.05 -35.10
C LEU A 84 -0.93 -23.86 -35.85
N ASP A 85 -0.52 -24.43 -36.98
CA ASP A 85 -1.33 -25.35 -37.77
C ASP A 85 -1.38 -26.72 -37.10
N GLY A 86 -2.58 -27.19 -36.76
CA GLY A 86 -2.79 -28.50 -36.13
C GLY A 86 -2.34 -29.68 -37.01
N ALA A 87 -2.35 -29.52 -38.33
CA ALA A 87 -2.00 -30.59 -39.26
C ALA A 87 -0.48 -30.82 -39.39
N ARG A 88 0.35 -29.94 -38.84
CA ARG A 88 1.81 -29.98 -39.00
C ARG A 88 2.50 -30.24 -37.66
N SER A 89 3.65 -30.90 -37.69
CA SER A 89 4.46 -31.14 -36.49
C SER A 89 5.26 -29.90 -36.04
N PHE A 90 5.80 -29.91 -34.82
CA PHE A 90 6.65 -28.83 -34.32
C PHE A 90 7.92 -28.63 -35.16
N ALA A 91 8.56 -29.73 -35.58
CA ALA A 91 9.73 -29.67 -36.47
C ALA A 91 9.36 -29.05 -37.83
N ALA A 92 8.20 -29.42 -38.40
CA ALA A 92 7.71 -28.88 -39.66
C ALA A 92 7.39 -27.38 -39.59
N GLN A 93 7.00 -26.89 -38.41
CA GLN A 93 6.69 -25.48 -38.13
C GLN A 93 7.90 -24.71 -37.55
N ARG A 94 9.08 -25.35 -37.45
CA ARG A 94 10.33 -24.78 -36.93
C ARG A 94 10.17 -24.17 -35.53
N ILE A 95 9.48 -24.89 -34.65
CA ILE A 95 9.44 -24.56 -33.22
C ILE A 95 10.74 -25.03 -32.57
N LEU A 96 11.36 -24.14 -31.80
CA LEU A 96 12.66 -24.38 -31.18
C LEU A 96 12.51 -24.83 -29.71
N ASP A 97 13.52 -25.53 -29.22
CA ASP A 97 13.64 -25.82 -27.79
C ASP A 97 13.67 -24.53 -26.96
N GLY A 98 12.87 -24.50 -25.89
CA GLY A 98 12.68 -23.37 -25.00
C GLY A 98 11.67 -22.33 -25.50
N GLU A 99 10.99 -22.59 -26.63
CA GLU A 99 10.02 -21.64 -27.17
C GLU A 99 8.73 -21.58 -26.33
N LEU A 100 8.19 -20.36 -26.20
CA LEU A 100 6.99 -20.09 -25.43
C LEU A 100 5.77 -20.03 -26.35
N LEU A 101 4.84 -20.94 -26.12
CA LEU A 101 3.57 -21.05 -26.83
C LEU A 101 2.43 -20.70 -25.88
N THR A 102 1.50 -19.86 -26.34
CA THR A 102 0.30 -19.50 -25.57
C THR A 102 -0.85 -20.37 -26.02
N LEU A 103 -1.49 -21.07 -25.08
CA LEU A 103 -2.69 -21.85 -25.32
C LEU A 103 -3.90 -20.91 -25.20
N ARG A 104 -4.55 -20.62 -26.33
CA ARG A 104 -5.75 -19.76 -26.37
C ARG A 104 -7.00 -20.57 -26.67
N PRO A 105 -8.12 -20.33 -25.95
CA PRO A 105 -9.42 -20.88 -26.32
C PRO A 105 -9.80 -20.48 -27.74
N PHE A 106 -10.43 -21.39 -28.49
CA PHE A 106 -10.97 -21.10 -29.82
C PHE A 106 -11.93 -19.91 -29.79
N ALA A 107 -12.71 -19.77 -28.71
CA ALA A 107 -13.62 -18.67 -28.45
C ALA A 107 -12.98 -17.28 -28.67
N ASP A 108 -11.71 -17.13 -28.29
CA ASP A 108 -10.97 -15.86 -28.37
C ASP A 108 -10.46 -15.55 -29.78
N SER A 109 -10.55 -16.51 -30.70
CA SER A 109 -10.16 -16.37 -32.11
C SER A 109 -11.34 -16.16 -33.05
N LEU A 110 -12.58 -16.20 -32.53
CA LEU A 110 -13.73 -15.83 -33.35
C LEU A 110 -13.63 -14.34 -33.74
N PRO A 111 -14.04 -13.99 -34.97
CA PRO A 111 -14.17 -12.59 -35.34
C PRO A 111 -15.09 -11.88 -34.33
N PRO A 112 -14.85 -10.60 -34.04
CA PRO A 112 -15.68 -9.85 -33.11
C PRO A 112 -17.14 -9.94 -33.53
N ALA A 113 -18.04 -10.07 -32.55
CA ALA A 113 -19.48 -10.13 -32.81
C ALA A 113 -19.89 -8.97 -33.70
N VAL A 114 -20.42 -9.29 -34.87
CA VAL A 114 -21.03 -8.31 -35.78
C VAL A 114 -22.45 -8.11 -35.29
N TYR A 115 -22.73 -6.91 -34.78
CA TYR A 115 -24.07 -6.53 -34.36
C TYR A 115 -24.82 -5.98 -35.56
N ASP A 116 -26.02 -6.49 -35.80
CA ASP A 116 -26.88 -6.02 -36.90
C ASP A 116 -27.61 -4.71 -36.54
N ASP A 117 -27.70 -4.37 -35.24
CA ASP A 117 -28.32 -3.15 -34.74
C ASP A 117 -27.29 -2.24 -34.03
N VAL A 118 -27.28 -0.97 -34.43
CA VAL A 118 -26.49 0.10 -33.79
C VAL A 118 -26.90 0.27 -32.33
N SER A 119 -28.18 0.07 -31.99
CA SER A 119 -28.68 0.19 -30.62
C SER A 119 -28.09 -0.91 -29.71
N GLU A 120 -27.96 -2.12 -30.22
CA GLU A 120 -27.35 -3.26 -29.52
C GLU A 120 -25.82 -3.12 -29.44
N ALA A 121 -25.18 -2.62 -30.50
CA ALA A 121 -23.76 -2.29 -30.48
C ALA A 121 -23.43 -1.22 -29.43
N VAL A 122 -24.26 -0.18 -29.30
CA VAL A 122 -24.10 0.87 -28.28
C VAL A 122 -24.41 0.34 -26.88
N ALA A 123 -25.47 -0.45 -26.72
CA ALA A 123 -25.83 -1.04 -25.43
C ALA A 123 -24.73 -1.98 -24.91
N SER A 124 -24.19 -2.85 -25.79
CA SER A 124 -23.09 -3.75 -25.45
C SER A 124 -21.77 -3.01 -25.19
N ALA A 125 -21.46 -1.96 -25.94
CA ALA A 125 -20.31 -1.11 -25.66
C ALA A 125 -20.41 -0.38 -24.31
N VAL A 126 -21.58 0.20 -23.99
CA VAL A 126 -21.80 0.94 -22.74
C VAL A 126 -21.78 0.00 -21.52
N THR A 127 -22.37 -1.18 -21.62
CA THR A 127 -22.37 -2.18 -20.53
C THR A 127 -21.00 -2.81 -20.31
N ARG A 128 -20.18 -2.93 -21.35
CA ARG A 128 -18.79 -3.41 -21.24
C ARG A 128 -17.86 -2.36 -20.61
N ASP A 129 -18.04 -1.08 -20.97
CA ASP A 129 -17.13 -0.01 -20.52
C ASP A 129 -17.52 0.63 -19.18
N ARG A 130 -18.76 0.46 -18.71
CA ARG A 130 -19.25 1.09 -17.48
C ARG A 130 -19.74 0.07 -16.48
N ALA A 131 -19.12 0.06 -15.30
CA ALA A 131 -19.67 -0.64 -14.15
C ALA A 131 -21.01 0.00 -13.76
N LEU A 132 -22.09 -0.80 -13.79
CA LEU A 132 -23.39 -0.39 -13.27
C LEU A 132 -23.37 -0.40 -11.74
N TRP A 133 -24.15 0.48 -11.12
CA TRP A 133 -24.32 0.48 -9.67
C TRP A 133 -24.89 -0.85 -9.22
N ASN A 134 -24.18 -1.55 -8.34
CA ASN A 134 -24.52 -2.90 -7.89
C ASN A 134 -24.64 -2.96 -6.35
N GLY A 135 -25.02 -4.13 -5.85
CA GLY A 135 -25.15 -4.36 -4.40
C GLY A 135 -23.83 -4.15 -3.64
N GLU A 136 -22.68 -4.46 -4.26
CA GLU A 136 -21.36 -4.29 -3.66
C GLU A 136 -20.99 -2.81 -3.47
N LEU A 137 -21.27 -1.97 -4.46
CA LEU A 137 -21.09 -0.51 -4.38
C LEU A 137 -22.02 0.11 -3.34
N THR A 138 -23.29 -0.34 -3.30
CA THR A 138 -24.24 0.08 -2.26
C THR A 138 -23.71 -0.28 -0.86
N ARG A 139 -23.19 -1.50 -0.71
CA ARG A 139 -22.58 -1.96 0.53
C ARG A 139 -21.34 -1.15 0.89
N ALA A 140 -20.43 -0.91 -0.05
CA ALA A 140 -19.24 -0.11 0.17
C ALA A 140 -19.60 1.32 0.61
N ALA A 141 -20.56 1.96 -0.05
CA ALA A 141 -21.06 3.28 0.33
C ALA A 141 -21.68 3.27 1.75
N GLY A 142 -22.48 2.25 2.07
CA GLY A 142 -23.04 2.06 3.41
C GLY A 142 -21.98 1.88 4.49
N LEU A 143 -20.89 1.14 4.20
CA LEU A 143 -19.77 0.98 5.11
C LEU A 143 -18.97 2.27 5.31
N VAL A 144 -18.75 3.04 4.24
CA VAL A 144 -18.14 4.37 4.36
C VAL A 144 -18.99 5.26 5.26
N ALA A 145 -20.31 5.30 5.05
CA ALA A 145 -21.22 6.05 5.91
C ALA A 145 -21.20 5.54 7.37
N ALA A 146 -21.11 4.23 7.59
CA ALA A 146 -21.00 3.62 8.91
C ALA A 146 -19.70 3.98 9.65
N GLY A 147 -18.62 4.30 8.93
CA GLY A 147 -17.40 4.88 9.51
C GLY A 147 -17.52 6.39 9.76
N VAL A 148 -18.03 7.14 8.78
CA VAL A 148 -18.05 8.61 8.78
C VAL A 148 -19.09 9.21 9.73
N LEU A 149 -20.31 8.68 9.77
CA LEU A 149 -21.39 9.25 10.58
C LEU A 149 -21.10 9.18 12.09
N PRO A 150 -20.52 8.10 12.65
CA PRO A 150 -20.06 8.09 14.03
C PRO A 150 -18.95 9.11 14.33
N THR A 151 -18.00 9.34 13.42
CA THR A 151 -17.02 10.43 13.56
C THR A 151 -17.72 11.79 13.68
N LEU A 152 -18.75 12.03 12.86
CA LEU A 152 -19.54 13.26 12.92
C LEU A 152 -20.30 13.37 14.25
N LEU A 153 -20.86 12.28 14.76
CA LEU A 153 -21.51 12.25 16.08
C LEU A 153 -20.51 12.66 17.18
N ALA A 154 -19.30 12.10 17.17
CA ALA A 154 -18.26 12.45 18.13
C ALA A 154 -17.88 13.94 18.03
N PHE A 155 -17.76 14.47 16.81
CA PHE A 155 -17.47 15.88 16.57
C PHE A 155 -18.61 16.79 17.08
N VAL A 156 -19.87 16.42 16.84
CA VAL A 156 -21.03 17.16 17.35
C VAL A 156 -21.03 17.15 18.88
N ALA A 157 -20.86 15.98 19.51
CA ALA A 157 -20.77 15.86 20.96
C ALA A 157 -19.63 16.74 21.52
N TRP A 158 -18.45 16.68 20.91
CA TRP A 158 -17.31 17.50 21.28
C TRP A 158 -17.59 19.00 21.19
N SER A 159 -18.17 19.46 20.08
CA SER A 159 -18.43 20.89 19.81
C SER A 159 -19.58 21.49 20.61
N SER A 160 -20.42 20.66 21.22
CA SER A 160 -21.68 21.10 21.84
C SER A 160 -21.50 21.85 23.16
N GLN A 161 -20.30 21.84 23.75
CA GLN A 161 -19.94 22.64 24.91
C GLN A 161 -18.84 23.63 24.58
N ILE A 162 -19.01 24.87 25.03
CA ILE A 162 -18.06 25.97 24.82
C ILE A 162 -16.66 25.64 25.37
N ARG A 163 -16.59 24.91 26.49
CA ARG A 163 -15.33 24.48 27.13
C ARG A 163 -14.95 23.04 26.79
N HIS A 164 -15.72 22.37 25.93
CA HIS A 164 -15.55 20.95 25.61
C HIS A 164 -15.47 20.04 26.84
N ASP A 165 -16.31 20.31 27.86
CA ASP A 165 -16.35 19.52 29.11
C ASP A 165 -17.11 18.21 28.95
N MET A 166 -16.40 17.17 28.52
CA MET A 166 -17.01 15.87 28.26
C MET A 166 -17.40 15.09 29.53
N ASN A 167 -17.17 15.60 30.74
CA ASN A 167 -17.80 15.03 31.95
C ASN A 167 -19.26 15.49 32.07
N SER A 168 -20.03 15.20 31.03
CA SER A 168 -21.40 15.65 30.85
C SER A 168 -22.23 14.58 30.15
N LEU A 169 -23.53 14.86 30.00
CA LEU A 169 -24.44 14.00 29.25
C LEU A 169 -23.94 13.71 27.82
N GLN A 170 -23.23 14.65 27.19
CA GLN A 170 -22.71 14.46 25.82
C GLN A 170 -21.56 13.44 25.79
N GLY A 171 -20.67 13.45 26.79
CA GLY A 171 -19.65 12.42 26.94
C GLY A 171 -20.23 11.03 27.23
N ILE A 172 -21.32 10.96 28.00
CA ILE A 172 -22.06 9.71 28.24
C ILE A 172 -22.67 9.18 26.94
N VAL A 173 -23.33 10.04 26.15
CA VAL A 173 -23.93 9.67 24.86
C VAL A 173 -22.85 9.18 23.88
N ALA A 174 -21.71 9.89 23.80
CA ALA A 174 -20.57 9.45 23.01
C ALA A 174 -20.03 8.10 23.51
N GLY A 175 -19.92 7.91 24.82
CA GLY A 175 -19.45 6.65 25.41
C GLY A 175 -20.37 5.47 25.10
N LEU A 176 -21.67 5.65 25.25
CA LEU A 176 -22.67 4.64 24.90
C LEU A 176 -22.64 4.31 23.41
N ALA A 177 -22.56 5.32 22.55
CA ALA A 177 -22.43 5.12 21.10
C ALA A 177 -21.14 4.37 20.74
N GLY A 178 -20.01 4.75 21.34
CA GLY A 178 -18.72 4.10 21.15
C GLY A 178 -18.72 2.63 21.58
N ILE A 179 -19.23 2.32 22.77
CA ILE A 179 -19.34 0.94 23.27
C ILE A 179 -20.30 0.12 22.41
N LEU A 180 -21.44 0.68 22.02
CA LEU A 180 -22.40 0.00 21.14
C LEU A 180 -21.76 -0.32 19.77
N LEU A 181 -21.03 0.62 19.18
CA LEU A 181 -20.35 0.39 17.90
C LEU A 181 -19.23 -0.66 18.00
N VAL A 182 -18.43 -0.64 19.09
CA VAL A 182 -17.42 -1.67 19.35
C VAL A 182 -18.06 -3.04 19.50
N THR A 183 -19.14 -3.15 20.28
CA THR A 183 -19.83 -4.44 20.45
C THR A 183 -20.39 -4.97 19.14
N ILE A 184 -21.03 -4.12 18.32
CA ILE A 184 -21.53 -4.52 17.00
C ILE A 184 -20.36 -4.91 16.09
N ALA A 185 -19.24 -4.18 16.10
CA ALA A 185 -18.05 -4.53 15.33
C ALA A 185 -17.48 -5.90 15.73
N CYS A 186 -17.38 -6.17 17.03
CA CYS A 186 -16.96 -7.46 17.57
C CYS A 186 -17.89 -8.61 17.14
N VAL A 187 -19.21 -8.40 17.21
CA VAL A 187 -20.20 -9.39 16.75
C VAL A 187 -20.08 -9.61 15.24
N ARG A 188 -19.92 -8.56 14.44
CA ARG A 188 -19.74 -8.68 12.98
C ARG A 188 -18.46 -9.42 12.61
N ALA A 189 -17.37 -9.19 13.34
CA ALA A 189 -16.10 -9.88 13.13
C ALA A 189 -16.16 -11.38 13.49
N ARG A 190 -16.85 -11.75 14.58
CA ARG A 190 -16.86 -13.12 15.09
C ARG A 190 -18.01 -13.99 14.61
N VAL A 191 -19.22 -13.44 14.55
CA VAL A 191 -20.45 -14.19 14.28
C VAL A 191 -20.75 -14.21 12.79
N TYR A 192 -20.54 -13.08 12.11
CA TYR A 192 -20.87 -12.92 10.69
C TYR A 192 -19.67 -13.07 9.75
N ASP A 193 -18.45 -13.18 10.29
CA ASP A 193 -17.16 -13.12 9.55
C ASP A 193 -17.10 -11.95 8.54
N ASP A 194 -17.82 -10.87 8.84
CA ASP A 194 -17.87 -9.68 8.00
C ASP A 194 -16.84 -8.65 8.46
N ARG A 195 -15.64 -8.78 7.87
CA ARG A 195 -14.48 -7.92 8.16
C ARG A 195 -14.70 -6.47 7.76
N GLY A 196 -15.34 -6.23 6.61
CA GLY A 196 -15.56 -4.86 6.10
C GLY A 196 -16.46 -4.06 7.04
N SER A 197 -17.55 -4.68 7.48
CA SER A 197 -18.47 -4.08 8.46
C SER A 197 -17.82 -3.88 9.82
N ALA A 198 -17.05 -4.87 10.29
CA ALA A 198 -16.35 -4.77 11.57
C ALA A 198 -15.33 -3.62 11.59
N VAL A 199 -14.53 -3.47 10.53
CA VAL A 199 -13.55 -2.38 10.41
C VAL A 199 -14.24 -1.02 10.34
N ALA A 200 -15.29 -0.88 9.51
CA ALA A 200 -16.01 0.39 9.37
C ALA A 200 -16.61 0.87 10.71
N LEU A 201 -17.36 -0.01 11.40
CA LEU A 201 -17.99 0.30 12.68
C LEU A 201 -16.96 0.47 13.80
N GLY A 202 -15.92 -0.38 13.82
CA GLY A 202 -14.86 -0.31 14.81
C GLY A 202 -14.06 0.99 14.71
N LEU A 203 -13.71 1.43 13.49
CA LEU A 203 -13.04 2.72 13.26
C LEU A 203 -13.95 3.91 13.59
N GLY A 204 -15.24 3.85 13.23
CA GLY A 204 -16.22 4.88 13.59
C GLY A 204 -16.47 4.99 15.11
N ALA A 205 -16.24 3.92 15.86
CA ALA A 205 -16.37 3.93 17.32
C ALA A 205 -15.26 4.73 18.03
N LEU A 206 -14.04 4.74 17.48
CA LEU A 206 -12.85 5.27 18.18
C LEU A 206 -12.95 6.76 18.54
N PRO A 207 -13.42 7.67 17.67
CA PRO A 207 -13.64 9.06 18.03
C PRO A 207 -14.62 9.23 19.20
N ASN A 208 -15.71 8.46 19.20
CA ASN A 208 -16.72 8.51 20.27
C ASN A 208 -16.12 8.03 21.61
N ILE A 209 -15.29 6.99 21.57
CA ILE A 209 -14.56 6.48 22.73
C ILE A 209 -13.50 7.48 23.21
N ALA A 210 -12.82 8.17 22.31
CA ALA A 210 -11.86 9.22 22.66
C ALA A 210 -12.55 10.38 23.39
N VAL A 211 -13.69 10.85 22.84
CA VAL A 211 -14.52 11.90 23.45
C VAL A 211 -15.01 11.47 24.83
N ALA A 212 -15.54 10.26 24.96
CA ALA A 212 -15.97 9.72 26.26
C ALA A 212 -14.82 9.55 27.26
N GLY A 213 -13.67 9.04 26.80
CA GLY A 213 -12.45 8.88 27.59
C GLY A 213 -11.94 10.20 28.15
N SER A 214 -12.00 11.27 27.35
CA SER A 214 -11.64 12.63 27.77
C SER A 214 -12.60 13.25 28.79
N GLY A 215 -13.72 12.60 29.10
CA GLY A 215 -14.72 13.03 30.07
C GLY A 215 -14.79 12.16 31.32
N LEU A 216 -13.88 11.19 31.50
CA LEU A 216 -13.93 10.24 32.62
C LEU A 216 -13.70 10.92 33.98
N LEU A 217 -12.99 12.04 34.02
CA LEU A 217 -12.75 12.83 35.22
C LEU A 217 -13.21 14.28 35.00
N PRO A 218 -13.72 14.98 36.03
CA PRO A 218 -14.06 16.40 35.94
C PRO A 218 -12.81 17.28 35.79
N PHE A 219 -12.99 18.46 35.20
CA PHE A 219 -11.95 19.49 35.19
C PHE A 219 -11.69 20.04 36.59
N SER A 220 -10.44 20.43 36.85
CA SER A 220 -10.12 21.37 37.92
C SER A 220 -10.75 22.74 37.61
N GLU A 221 -11.19 23.45 38.65
CA GLU A 221 -11.90 24.73 38.49
C GLU A 221 -11.09 25.72 37.62
N GLY A 222 -11.73 26.26 36.57
CA GLY A 222 -11.14 27.25 35.66
C GLY A 222 -10.25 26.71 34.53
N GLN A 223 -9.96 25.40 34.46
CA GLN A 223 -9.11 24.84 33.41
C GLN A 223 -9.91 24.21 32.25
N GLY A 224 -9.42 24.33 31.01
CA GLY A 224 -9.99 23.62 29.85
C GLY A 224 -9.48 22.18 29.76
N ILE A 225 -9.65 21.55 28.58
CA ILE A 225 -9.03 20.26 28.29
C ILE A 225 -7.52 20.34 28.50
N GLY A 226 -7.03 19.54 29.44
CA GLY A 226 -5.62 19.43 29.76
C GLY A 226 -5.00 18.10 29.31
N ARG A 227 -3.71 17.92 29.64
CA ARG A 227 -2.94 16.69 29.37
C ARG A 227 -3.65 15.43 29.90
N LEU A 228 -4.34 15.52 31.04
CA LEU A 228 -5.01 14.38 31.69
C LEU A 228 -6.13 13.80 30.84
N GLN A 229 -6.93 14.68 30.23
CA GLN A 229 -8.05 14.25 29.40
C GLN A 229 -7.58 13.63 28.10
N PHE A 230 -6.50 14.15 27.52
CA PHE A 230 -5.88 13.52 26.36
C PHE A 230 -5.28 12.16 26.71
N LEU A 231 -4.63 12.02 27.87
CA LEU A 231 -4.13 10.73 28.36
C LEU A 231 -5.26 9.71 28.54
N LEU A 232 -6.38 10.11 29.16
CA LEU A 232 -7.55 9.25 29.34
C LEU A 232 -8.24 8.89 28.02
N ALA A 233 -8.31 9.82 27.06
CA ALA A 233 -8.78 9.54 25.71
C ALA A 233 -7.90 8.49 25.01
N CYS A 234 -6.57 8.64 25.08
CA CYS A 234 -5.63 7.64 24.56
C CYS A 234 -5.79 6.28 25.25
N ALA A 235 -5.96 6.26 26.57
CA ALA A 235 -6.19 5.02 27.32
C ALA A 235 -7.47 4.30 26.89
N ALA A 236 -8.58 5.04 26.76
CA ALA A 236 -9.87 4.49 26.35
C ALA A 236 -9.81 3.91 24.93
N VAL A 237 -9.21 4.65 23.98
CA VAL A 237 -9.00 4.18 22.61
C VAL A 237 -8.07 2.96 22.57
N LEU A 238 -7.02 2.94 23.38
CA LEU A 238 -6.11 1.80 23.48
C LEU A 238 -6.84 0.54 23.93
N VAL A 239 -7.65 0.62 24.99
CA VAL A 239 -8.45 -0.52 25.47
C VAL A 239 -9.41 -1.00 24.38
N ALA A 240 -10.16 -0.10 23.75
CA ALA A 240 -11.12 -0.45 22.72
C ALA A 240 -10.46 -1.12 21.49
N THR A 241 -9.33 -0.58 21.05
CA THR A 241 -8.60 -1.08 19.87
C THR A 241 -7.90 -2.40 20.14
N VAL A 242 -7.39 -2.61 21.37
CA VAL A 242 -6.88 -3.91 21.81
C VAL A 242 -8.00 -4.95 21.79
N VAL A 243 -9.19 -4.64 22.32
CA VAL A 243 -10.35 -5.55 22.28
C VAL A 243 -10.72 -5.88 20.83
N LEU A 244 -10.85 -4.88 19.95
CA LEU A 244 -11.15 -5.09 18.53
C LEU A 244 -10.08 -5.95 17.83
N THR A 245 -8.80 -5.74 18.14
CA THR A 245 -7.68 -6.52 17.59
C THR A 245 -7.72 -7.97 18.05
N LEU A 246 -7.99 -8.23 19.33
CA LEU A 246 -8.10 -9.59 19.89
C LEU A 246 -9.35 -10.34 19.39
N VAL A 247 -10.43 -9.61 19.13
CA VAL A 247 -11.68 -10.18 18.64
C VAL A 247 -11.66 -10.39 17.13
N SER A 248 -10.85 -9.67 16.34
CA SER A 248 -10.81 -9.86 14.89
C SER A 248 -9.93 -11.06 14.47
N PRO A 249 -10.47 -12.08 13.79
CA PRO A 249 -9.68 -13.24 13.32
C PRO A 249 -8.65 -12.90 12.23
N GLY A 250 -8.85 -11.81 11.49
CA GLY A 250 -7.96 -11.30 10.44
C GLY A 250 -8.35 -9.90 9.99
N GLY A 251 -7.53 -9.24 9.17
CA GLY A 251 -7.79 -7.88 8.70
C GLY A 251 -7.77 -6.81 9.79
N ASP A 252 -7.05 -7.06 10.89
CA ASP A 252 -6.95 -6.18 12.06
C ASP A 252 -5.94 -5.03 11.89
N GLY A 253 -5.30 -4.90 10.73
CA GLY A 253 -4.33 -3.84 10.43
C GLY A 253 -4.75 -2.44 10.89
N PRO A 254 -5.96 -1.95 10.57
CA PRO A 254 -6.43 -0.65 11.06
C PRO A 254 -6.52 -0.56 12.58
N PHE A 255 -6.94 -1.63 13.27
CA PHE A 255 -7.00 -1.62 14.73
C PHE A 255 -5.61 -1.61 15.35
N VAL A 256 -4.67 -2.38 14.79
CA VAL A 256 -3.26 -2.38 15.19
C VAL A 256 -2.62 -0.99 15.03
N ALA A 257 -2.99 -0.25 13.98
CA ALA A 257 -2.56 1.14 13.80
C ALA A 257 -2.99 2.04 14.96
N PHE A 258 -4.26 1.94 15.38
CA PHE A 258 -4.75 2.70 16.52
C PHE A 258 -4.20 2.19 17.86
N VAL A 259 -3.93 0.89 18.03
CA VAL A 259 -3.23 0.37 19.21
C VAL A 259 -1.86 1.04 19.34
N LEU A 260 -1.06 1.06 18.27
CA LEU A 260 0.25 1.70 18.29
C LEU A 260 0.15 3.21 18.54
N ALA A 261 -0.74 3.90 17.82
CA ALA A 261 -0.88 5.35 17.92
C ALA A 261 -1.38 5.79 19.32
N SER A 262 -2.37 5.10 19.87
CA SER A 262 -2.89 5.38 21.21
C SER A 262 -1.90 4.99 22.31
N ALA A 263 -1.13 3.92 22.16
CA ALA A 263 -0.06 3.56 23.09
C ALA A 263 1.06 4.62 23.10
N ILE A 264 1.49 5.09 21.92
CA ILE A 264 2.48 6.17 21.82
C ILE A 264 1.92 7.46 22.43
N GLY A 265 0.68 7.84 22.09
CA GLY A 265 0.02 9.02 22.66
C GLY A 265 -0.12 8.95 24.18
N LEU A 266 -0.48 7.78 24.73
CA LEU A 266 -0.57 7.55 26.17
C LEU A 266 0.79 7.74 26.85
N VAL A 267 1.83 7.07 26.34
CA VAL A 267 3.18 7.10 26.93
C VAL A 267 3.78 8.50 26.83
N THR A 268 3.69 9.15 25.67
CA THR A 268 4.28 10.48 25.48
C THR A 268 3.57 11.54 26.32
N THR A 269 2.25 11.44 26.46
CA THR A 269 1.49 12.34 27.33
C THR A 269 1.79 12.09 28.81
N PHE A 270 1.95 10.83 29.22
CA PHE A 270 2.34 10.48 30.58
C PHE A 270 3.74 11.02 30.92
N VAL A 271 4.71 10.83 30.03
CA VAL A 271 6.05 11.41 30.18
C VAL A 271 5.97 12.93 30.22
N ALA A 272 5.21 13.56 29.33
CA ALA A 272 5.03 15.01 29.30
C ALA A 272 4.41 15.58 30.58
N MET A 273 3.61 14.80 31.32
CA MET A 273 3.15 15.21 32.66
C MET A 273 4.27 15.15 33.70
N LEU A 274 5.10 14.10 33.67
CA LEU A 274 6.18 13.92 34.65
C LEU A 274 7.30 14.94 34.47
N THR A 275 7.59 15.33 33.22
CA THR A 275 8.67 16.26 32.86
C THR A 275 8.18 17.66 32.51
N ASP A 276 6.88 17.92 32.70
CA ASP A 276 6.20 19.19 32.39
C ASP A 276 6.41 19.74 30.95
N LEU A 277 6.55 18.84 29.97
CA LEU A 277 6.84 19.21 28.57
C LEU A 277 5.65 19.88 27.89
N ARG A 278 5.89 21.01 27.24
CA ARG A 278 4.87 21.73 26.45
C ARG A 278 4.30 20.80 25.35
N PRO A 279 3.04 20.99 24.92
CA PRO A 279 2.46 20.17 23.85
C PRO A 279 3.31 20.16 22.57
N ILE A 280 3.90 21.31 22.23
CA ILE A 280 4.78 21.49 21.08
C ILE A 280 6.05 20.62 21.22
N GLU A 281 6.66 20.59 22.40
CA GLU A 281 7.86 19.78 22.70
C GLU A 281 7.54 18.28 22.63
N THR A 282 6.38 17.87 23.14
CA THR A 282 5.91 16.47 23.06
C THR A 282 5.72 16.05 21.61
N ALA A 283 5.09 16.90 20.79
CA ALA A 283 4.92 16.66 19.36
C ALA A 283 6.26 16.64 18.60
N ALA A 284 7.22 17.46 19.02
CA ALA A 284 8.56 17.51 18.44
C ALA A 284 9.38 16.24 18.67
N VAL A 285 9.05 15.44 19.70
CA VAL A 285 9.62 14.10 19.92
C VAL A 285 8.86 13.05 19.10
N CYS A 286 7.53 13.11 19.10
CA CYS A 286 6.67 12.14 18.40
C CYS A 286 6.91 12.12 16.89
N ALA A 287 7.06 13.30 16.26
CA ALA A 287 7.25 13.44 14.82
C ALA A 287 8.49 12.66 14.30
N PRO A 288 9.73 12.96 14.73
CA PRO A 288 10.91 12.22 14.29
C PRO A 288 10.87 10.75 14.71
N LEU A 289 10.35 10.44 15.91
CA LEU A 289 10.23 9.07 16.37
C LEU A 289 9.37 8.22 15.42
N SER A 290 8.24 8.76 14.97
CA SER A 290 7.34 8.08 14.04
C SER A 290 7.99 7.81 12.68
N VAL A 291 8.76 8.78 12.15
CA VAL A 291 9.49 8.66 10.87
C VAL A 291 10.64 7.67 10.97
N CYS A 292 11.41 7.73 12.05
CA CYS A 292 12.54 6.82 12.29
C CYS A 292 12.05 5.39 12.53
N ALA A 293 10.92 5.21 13.23
CA ALA A 293 10.35 3.90 13.50
C ALA A 293 10.03 3.12 12.21
N LEU A 294 9.60 3.80 11.14
CA LEU A 294 9.29 3.17 9.84
C LEU A 294 10.43 2.28 9.30
N ALA A 295 11.69 2.67 9.51
CA ALA A 295 12.85 1.92 9.04
C ALA A 295 13.01 0.56 9.76
N PHE A 296 12.50 0.43 10.99
CA PHE A 296 12.62 -0.77 11.81
C PHE A 296 11.39 -1.69 11.74
N LEU A 297 10.26 -1.20 11.20
CA LEU A 297 9.00 -1.95 11.16
C LEU A 297 9.06 -3.27 10.39
N PRO A 298 9.72 -3.38 9.22
CA PRO A 298 9.80 -4.67 8.51
C PRO A 298 10.48 -5.74 9.35
N GLY A 299 11.57 -5.39 10.03
CA GLY A 299 12.30 -6.29 10.92
C GLY A 299 11.47 -6.71 12.14
N LEU A 300 10.75 -5.78 12.75
CA LEU A 300 9.86 -6.07 13.88
C LEU A 300 8.68 -6.96 13.47
N SER A 301 8.05 -6.68 12.33
CA SER A 301 6.93 -7.48 11.82
C SER A 301 7.35 -8.94 11.57
N MET A 302 8.51 -9.19 10.95
CA MET A 302 9.00 -10.56 10.75
C MET A 302 9.20 -11.33 12.06
N ARG A 303 9.69 -10.64 13.11
CA ARG A 303 9.87 -11.22 14.45
C ARG A 303 8.53 -11.55 15.12
N PHE A 304 7.56 -10.64 15.05
CA PHE A 304 6.22 -10.85 15.61
C PHE A 304 5.43 -11.93 14.85
N ALA A 305 5.60 -12.02 13.53
CA ALA A 305 4.99 -13.05 12.69
C ALA A 305 5.64 -14.44 12.85
N ARG A 306 6.76 -14.54 13.59
CA ARG A 306 7.54 -15.78 13.80
C ARG A 306 7.79 -16.51 12.49
N LEU A 307 8.17 -15.76 11.45
CA LEU A 307 8.58 -16.36 10.19
C LEU A 307 9.89 -17.12 10.42
N PRO A 308 10.05 -18.33 9.86
CA PRO A 308 11.31 -19.05 9.92
C PRO A 308 12.37 -18.17 9.25
N ILE A 309 13.30 -17.65 10.03
CA ILE A 309 14.46 -16.97 9.47
C ILE A 309 15.30 -18.11 8.90
N GLY A 310 15.45 -18.15 7.57
CA GLY A 310 16.35 -19.06 6.88
C GLY A 310 17.79 -18.70 7.20
N PHE A 311 18.19 -18.92 8.45
CA PHE A 311 19.56 -18.83 8.87
C PHE A 311 20.21 -20.16 8.52
N GLU A 312 20.84 -20.20 7.35
CA GLU A 312 21.80 -21.25 7.05
C GLU A 312 23.14 -20.83 7.67
N PRO A 313 23.61 -21.46 8.77
CA PRO A 313 24.94 -21.17 9.28
C PRO A 313 25.96 -21.40 8.15
N PRO A 314 26.98 -20.53 8.00
CA PRO A 314 28.03 -20.73 7.01
C PRO A 314 28.69 -22.09 7.28
N ASN A 315 28.41 -23.08 6.43
CA ASN A 315 29.01 -24.41 6.55
C ASN A 315 30.33 -24.40 5.77
N PRO A 316 31.50 -24.43 6.45
CA PRO A 316 32.80 -24.40 5.79
C PRO A 316 33.08 -25.65 4.93
N ASN A 317 32.26 -26.71 5.03
CA ASN A 317 32.45 -27.97 4.32
C ASN A 317 31.71 -28.09 2.97
N ARG A 318 30.98 -27.06 2.50
CA ARG A 318 30.19 -27.15 1.25
C ARG A 318 31.01 -27.02 -0.05
N GLY A 319 32.34 -27.04 0.04
CA GLY A 319 33.26 -26.95 -1.10
C GLY A 319 33.69 -28.28 -1.73
N GLY A 320 33.18 -29.42 -1.25
CA GLY A 320 33.48 -30.74 -1.83
C GLY A 320 32.34 -31.25 -2.69
N TYR A 321 32.62 -31.63 -3.95
CA TYR A 321 31.80 -32.54 -4.75
C TYR A 321 31.82 -33.94 -4.12
N GLY A 322 31.21 -34.08 -2.95
CA GLY A 322 31.04 -35.35 -2.24
C GLY A 322 29.57 -35.55 -1.94
N ASP A 323 29.10 -36.78 -2.15
CA ASP A 323 27.74 -37.28 -1.94
C ASP A 323 27.26 -37.04 -0.49
N ALA A 324 26.89 -35.80 -0.17
CA ALA A 324 26.17 -35.48 1.04
C ALA A 324 24.70 -35.86 0.81
N GLU A 325 24.23 -36.90 1.49
CA GLU A 325 22.82 -37.25 1.54
C GLU A 325 22.00 -35.98 1.83
N PRO A 326 21.00 -35.65 0.98
CA PRO A 326 20.14 -34.51 1.26
C PRO A 326 19.43 -34.79 2.58
N VAL A 327 19.82 -34.06 3.63
CA VAL A 327 19.10 -34.05 4.91
C VAL A 327 17.64 -33.79 4.57
N ALA A 328 16.78 -34.77 4.84
CA ALA A 328 15.35 -34.69 4.56
C ALA A 328 14.80 -33.45 5.25
N GLN A 329 14.58 -32.38 4.48
CA GLN A 329 13.91 -31.19 4.97
C GLN A 329 12.51 -31.65 5.36
N GLU A 330 12.14 -31.50 6.64
CA GLU A 330 10.79 -31.78 7.11
C GLU A 330 9.79 -31.10 6.16
N PRO A 331 8.70 -31.78 5.78
CA PRO A 331 7.71 -31.22 4.87
C PRO A 331 7.19 -29.91 5.45
N VAL A 332 7.59 -28.82 4.81
CA VAL A 332 7.23 -27.47 5.21
C VAL A 332 5.75 -27.29 4.89
N ASP A 333 4.94 -27.10 5.94
CA ASP A 333 3.52 -26.79 5.80
C ASP A 333 3.36 -25.39 5.16
N ALA A 334 3.27 -25.38 3.83
CA ALA A 334 3.18 -24.18 3.02
C ALA A 334 1.97 -23.32 3.38
N GLU A 335 0.87 -23.95 3.80
CA GLU A 335 -0.37 -23.26 4.20
C GLU A 335 -0.16 -22.51 5.51
N ARG A 336 0.49 -23.13 6.50
CA ARG A 336 0.85 -22.49 7.77
C ARG A 336 1.84 -21.34 7.59
N ILE A 337 2.82 -21.47 6.69
CA ILE A 337 3.73 -20.37 6.37
C ILE A 337 2.98 -19.23 5.68
N ALA A 338 2.11 -19.54 4.71
CA ALA A 338 1.32 -18.53 4.01
C ALA A 338 0.38 -17.76 4.97
N ALA A 339 -0.20 -18.44 5.97
CA ALA A 339 -1.00 -17.81 7.01
C ALA A 339 -0.15 -16.88 7.91
N ARG A 340 1.04 -17.32 8.34
CA ARG A 340 1.98 -16.48 9.12
C ARG A 340 2.47 -15.27 8.33
N ALA A 341 2.76 -15.44 7.04
CA ALA A 341 3.17 -14.36 6.16
C ALA A 341 2.07 -13.32 5.97
N ARG A 342 0.81 -13.75 5.75
CA ARG A 342 -0.36 -12.86 5.72
C ARG A 342 -0.52 -12.09 7.02
N ARG A 343 -0.40 -12.76 8.17
CA ARG A 343 -0.47 -12.10 9.48
C ARG A 343 0.64 -11.06 9.68
N GLY A 344 1.87 -11.39 9.31
CA GLY A 344 2.99 -10.44 9.35
C GLY A 344 2.75 -9.22 8.45
N HIS A 345 2.17 -9.43 7.27
CA HIS A 345 1.79 -8.34 6.38
C HIS A 345 0.74 -7.41 7.03
N GLU A 346 -0.34 -7.97 7.58
CA GLU A 346 -1.40 -7.20 8.28
C GLU A 346 -0.84 -6.40 9.47
N LEU A 347 0.02 -7.01 10.28
CA LEU A 347 0.70 -6.33 11.38
C LEU A 347 1.59 -5.19 10.88
N LEU A 348 2.32 -5.40 9.77
CA LEU A 348 3.15 -4.34 9.18
C LEU A 348 2.29 -3.18 8.66
N VAL A 349 1.16 -3.45 8.00
CA VAL A 349 0.21 -2.40 7.59
C VAL A 349 -0.26 -1.61 8.80
N GLY A 350 -0.61 -2.30 9.90
CA GLY A 350 -1.03 -1.64 11.13
C GLY A 350 0.06 -0.80 11.77
N LEU A 351 1.27 -1.33 11.92
CA LEU A 351 2.40 -0.57 12.49
C LEU A 351 2.74 0.67 11.66
N VAL A 352 2.75 0.55 10.32
CA VAL A 352 2.97 1.69 9.42
C VAL A 352 1.83 2.71 9.56
N GLY A 353 0.58 2.24 9.62
CA GLY A 353 -0.59 3.08 9.86
C GLY A 353 -0.53 3.80 11.22
N GLY A 354 0.00 3.16 12.27
CA GLY A 354 0.16 3.78 13.57
C GLY A 354 1.24 4.88 13.57
N CYS A 355 2.38 4.65 12.92
CA CYS A 355 3.38 5.70 12.70
C CYS A 355 2.80 6.86 11.88
N ALA A 356 2.02 6.56 10.84
CA ALA A 356 1.32 7.55 10.04
C ALA A 356 0.35 8.40 10.89
N LEU A 357 -0.48 7.78 11.74
CA LEU A 357 -1.38 8.49 12.66
C LEU A 357 -0.62 9.38 13.67
N VAL A 358 0.47 8.88 14.26
CA VAL A 358 1.31 9.66 15.18
C VAL A 358 1.95 10.86 14.48
N SER A 359 2.44 10.67 13.26
CA SER A 359 3.03 11.76 12.46
C SER A 359 2.00 12.85 12.17
N VAL A 360 0.78 12.48 11.79
CA VAL A 360 -0.32 13.42 11.53
C VAL A 360 -0.71 14.16 12.82
N GLY A 361 -0.87 13.43 13.93
CA GLY A 361 -1.19 14.03 15.23
C GLY A 361 -0.13 15.03 15.69
N ALA A 362 1.16 14.69 15.54
CA ALA A 362 2.25 15.59 15.85
C ALA A 362 2.26 16.82 14.91
N SER A 363 2.04 16.63 13.61
CA SER A 363 1.98 17.72 12.63
C SER A 363 0.82 18.68 12.84
N ILE A 364 -0.33 18.22 13.38
CA ILE A 364 -1.42 19.11 13.80
C ILE A 364 -0.92 20.05 14.90
N VAL A 365 -0.32 19.51 15.96
CA VAL A 365 0.17 20.34 17.08
C VAL A 365 1.29 21.30 16.63
N LEU A 366 2.23 20.82 15.83
CA LEU A 366 3.36 21.61 15.34
C LEU A 366 2.93 22.66 14.30
N GLY A 367 1.99 22.33 13.41
CA GLY A 367 1.51 23.23 12.35
C GLY A 367 0.71 24.41 12.88
N PHE A 368 -0.07 24.21 13.95
CA PHE A 368 -0.82 25.27 14.64
C PHE A 368 0.02 26.02 15.70
N SER A 369 1.31 25.68 15.84
CA SER A 369 2.23 26.44 16.70
C SER A 369 2.60 27.79 16.06
N SER A 370 2.88 28.79 16.89
CA SER A 370 3.46 30.07 16.46
C SER A 370 4.99 30.03 16.30
N ASP A 371 5.63 28.94 16.71
CA ASP A 371 7.07 28.74 16.59
C ASP A 371 7.47 28.28 15.18
N ILE A 372 8.42 29.00 14.58
CA ILE A 372 8.93 28.72 13.25
C ILE A 372 9.66 27.38 13.19
N TRP A 373 10.35 26.97 14.26
CA TRP A 373 11.06 25.69 14.31
C TRP A 373 10.10 24.52 14.33
N ALA A 374 8.97 24.66 15.05
CA ALA A 374 7.89 23.68 15.05
C ALA A 374 7.25 23.54 13.66
N GLN A 375 7.00 24.65 12.98
CA GLN A 375 6.45 24.66 11.61
C GLN A 375 7.43 24.00 10.60
N LEU A 376 8.73 24.30 10.71
CA LEU A 376 9.77 23.65 9.88
C LEU A 376 9.88 22.15 10.17
N LEU A 377 9.74 21.74 11.44
CA LEU A 377 9.72 20.32 11.80
C LEU A 377 8.49 19.60 11.22
N ALA A 378 7.31 20.24 11.24
CA ALA A 378 6.11 19.70 10.60
C ALA A 378 6.29 19.55 9.09
N LEU A 379 6.92 20.54 8.43
CA LEU A 379 7.26 20.50 7.00
C LEU A 379 8.20 19.32 6.69
N ALA A 380 9.30 19.21 7.45
CA ALA A 380 10.27 18.14 7.28
C ALA A 380 9.65 16.77 7.52
N THR A 381 8.76 16.64 8.51
CA THR A 381 8.03 15.39 8.81
C THR A 381 7.10 14.99 7.67
N GLY A 382 6.35 15.95 7.10
CA GLY A 382 5.48 15.70 5.95
C GLY A 382 6.27 15.25 4.72
N ILE A 383 7.37 15.94 4.39
CA ILE A 383 8.27 15.56 3.29
C ILE A 383 8.89 14.19 3.54
N ALA A 384 9.38 13.92 4.77
CA ALA A 384 9.96 12.63 5.12
C ALA A 384 8.97 11.48 4.95
N MET A 385 7.71 11.66 5.37
CA MET A 385 6.65 10.64 5.19
C MET A 385 6.36 10.36 3.71
N LEU A 386 6.35 11.40 2.86
CA LEU A 386 6.19 11.24 1.41
C LEU A 386 7.37 10.47 0.79
N MET A 387 8.61 10.78 1.18
CA MET A 387 9.80 10.10 0.65
C MET A 387 9.89 8.64 1.13
N ARG A 388 9.55 8.40 2.40
CA ARG A 388 9.52 7.07 3.02
C ARG A 388 8.51 6.13 2.38
N ALA A 389 7.55 6.63 1.60
CA ALA A 389 6.61 5.78 0.86
C ALA A 389 7.33 4.79 -0.08
N HIS A 390 8.54 5.12 -0.58
CA HIS A 390 9.34 4.24 -1.43
C HIS A 390 9.86 2.98 -0.69
N LEU A 391 9.94 2.99 0.64
CA LEU A 391 10.36 1.80 1.41
C LEU A 391 9.39 0.62 1.27
N PHE A 392 8.15 0.89 0.86
CA PHE A 392 7.09 -0.09 0.83
C PHE A 392 6.67 -0.39 -0.61
N ARG A 393 6.39 -1.66 -0.90
CA ARG A 393 5.88 -2.10 -2.21
C ARG A 393 4.35 -2.25 -2.22
N TYR A 394 3.74 -2.41 -1.06
CA TYR A 394 2.31 -2.70 -0.93
C TYR A 394 1.47 -1.43 -0.84
N THR A 395 0.36 -1.40 -1.58
CA THR A 395 -0.52 -0.24 -1.73
C THR A 395 -1.05 0.31 -0.41
N ALA A 396 -1.38 -0.54 0.55
CA ALA A 396 -1.87 -0.09 1.87
C ALA A 396 -0.81 0.69 2.67
N GLN A 397 0.46 0.26 2.61
CA GLN A 397 1.58 0.88 3.33
C GLN A 397 2.01 2.19 2.65
N VAL A 398 2.12 2.16 1.32
CA VAL A 398 2.38 3.34 0.49
C VAL A 398 1.27 4.36 0.66
N GLY A 399 0.01 3.93 0.60
CA GLY A 399 -1.16 4.78 0.78
C GLY A 399 -1.20 5.44 2.16
N ALA A 400 -0.93 4.69 3.23
CA ALA A 400 -0.91 5.23 4.59
C ALA A 400 0.18 6.29 4.80
N THR A 401 1.41 6.03 4.33
CA THR A 401 2.53 6.98 4.45
C THR A 401 2.34 8.21 3.58
N LEU A 402 1.88 8.02 2.33
CA LEU A 402 1.59 9.12 1.42
C LEU A 402 0.44 9.99 1.93
N ALA A 403 -0.65 9.39 2.41
CA ALA A 403 -1.77 10.11 3.01
C ALA A 403 -1.34 10.88 4.26
N ALA A 404 -0.50 10.30 5.13
CA ALA A 404 0.03 11.00 6.30
C ALA A 404 0.95 12.17 5.94
N GLY A 405 1.85 11.99 4.96
CA GLY A 405 2.70 13.06 4.46
C GLY A 405 1.89 14.23 3.89
N LEU A 406 0.88 13.94 3.05
CA LEU A 406 -0.03 14.96 2.54
C LEU A 406 -0.83 15.63 3.64
N ALA A 407 -1.41 14.86 4.57
CA ALA A 407 -2.17 15.40 5.69
C ALA A 407 -1.31 16.31 6.58
N ALA A 408 -0.07 15.93 6.87
CA ALA A 408 0.88 16.76 7.61
C ALA A 408 1.14 18.11 6.93
N LEU A 409 1.34 18.12 5.60
CA LEU A 409 1.51 19.34 4.82
C LEU A 409 0.24 20.20 4.77
N VAL A 410 -0.93 19.57 4.65
CA VAL A 410 -2.23 20.27 4.70
C VAL A 410 -2.45 20.92 6.06
N PHE A 411 -2.20 20.22 7.17
CA PHE A 411 -2.33 20.79 8.51
C PHE A 411 -1.31 21.90 8.79
N LEU A 412 -0.10 21.78 8.27
CA LEU A 412 0.87 22.87 8.30
C LEU A 412 0.36 24.10 7.54
N GLY A 413 -0.11 23.92 6.29
CA GLY A 413 -0.66 25.01 5.49
C GLY A 413 -1.88 25.66 6.16
N LEU A 414 -2.75 24.84 6.76
CA LEU A 414 -3.92 25.31 7.50
C LEU A 414 -3.53 26.08 8.77
N GLY A 415 -2.54 25.60 9.52
CA GLY A 415 -2.01 26.30 10.69
C GLY A 415 -1.39 27.65 10.32
N LEU A 416 -0.60 27.70 9.24
CA LEU A 416 -0.03 28.93 8.71
C LEU A 416 -1.08 29.95 8.23
N ALA A 417 -2.21 29.46 7.70
CA ALA A 417 -3.30 30.30 7.21
C ALA A 417 -4.23 30.79 8.34
N LEU A 418 -4.59 29.91 9.28
CA LEU A 418 -5.55 30.22 10.35
C LEU A 418 -4.93 30.88 11.58
N SER A 419 -3.60 30.76 11.78
CA SER A 419 -2.89 31.33 12.94
C SER A 419 -1.85 32.37 12.50
N PRO A 420 -2.29 33.54 11.98
CA PRO A 420 -1.37 34.62 11.68
C PRO A 420 -0.70 35.16 12.95
N PRO A 421 0.61 35.50 12.92
CA PRO A 421 1.32 36.10 14.03
C PRO A 421 0.59 37.34 14.56
N HIS A 422 0.47 37.43 15.89
CA HIS A 422 -0.26 38.50 16.57
C HIS A 422 0.21 39.91 16.20
N ALA A 423 1.49 40.08 15.82
CA ALA A 423 2.02 41.35 15.36
C ALA A 423 1.31 41.84 14.09
N TYR A 424 1.18 40.98 13.07
CA TYR A 424 0.54 41.35 11.82
C TYR A 424 -0.97 41.59 11.96
N VAL A 425 -1.62 40.86 12.86
CA VAL A 425 -3.04 41.09 13.17
C VAL A 425 -3.24 42.44 13.86
N ARG A 426 -2.33 42.83 14.77
CA ARG A 426 -2.37 44.15 15.41
C ARG A 426 -2.14 45.26 14.40
N ASP A 427 -1.16 45.13 13.52
CA ASP A 427 -0.85 46.14 12.50
C ASP A 427 -2.01 46.30 11.49
N ALA A 428 -2.66 45.19 11.11
CA ALA A 428 -3.85 45.21 10.26
C ALA A 428 -5.05 45.90 10.95
N VAL A 429 -5.26 45.68 12.25
CA VAL A 429 -6.29 46.38 13.03
C VAL A 429 -5.97 47.88 13.17
N LEU A 430 -4.69 48.25 13.18
CA LEU A 430 -4.22 49.64 13.18
C LEU A 430 -4.29 50.31 11.79
N GLY A 431 -4.74 49.58 10.76
CA GLY A 431 -4.97 50.10 9.41
C GLY A 431 -3.86 49.80 8.40
N ASP A 432 -2.78 49.12 8.79
CA ASP A 432 -1.70 48.70 7.89
C ASP A 432 -1.76 47.19 7.63
N ALA A 433 -2.53 46.81 6.61
CA ALA A 433 -2.71 45.40 6.21
C ALA A 433 -1.60 44.86 5.29
N THR A 434 -0.62 45.70 4.91
CA THR A 434 0.37 45.34 3.88
C THR A 434 1.16 44.08 4.21
N SER A 435 1.57 43.89 5.47
CA SER A 435 2.31 42.69 5.90
C SER A 435 1.46 41.42 5.86
N LEU A 436 0.15 41.53 6.10
CA LEU A 436 -0.79 40.41 6.05
C LEU A 436 -1.05 39.99 4.59
N ASP A 437 -1.18 40.97 3.70
CA ASP A 437 -1.37 40.76 2.26
C ASP A 437 -0.14 40.14 1.60
N ILE A 438 1.06 40.61 1.92
CA ILE A 438 2.31 40.03 1.40
C ILE A 438 2.42 38.56 1.84
N ARG A 439 2.10 38.26 3.11
CA ARG A 439 2.11 36.88 3.63
C ARG A 439 1.07 36.01 2.93
N SER A 440 -0.16 36.49 2.74
CA SER A 440 -1.23 35.71 2.11
C SER A 440 -0.89 35.40 0.64
N VAL A 441 -0.32 36.37 -0.08
CA VAL A 441 0.18 36.19 -1.45
C VAL A 441 1.32 35.16 -1.49
N TRP A 442 2.29 35.24 -0.56
CA TRP A 442 3.38 34.26 -0.49
C TRP A 442 2.89 32.85 -0.16
N LEU A 443 1.96 32.71 0.78
CA LEU A 443 1.37 31.41 1.12
C LEU A 443 0.57 30.84 -0.06
N ALA A 444 -0.23 31.67 -0.74
CA ALA A 444 -0.97 31.26 -1.94
C ALA A 444 -0.02 30.83 -3.06
N ALA A 445 1.06 31.58 -3.30
CA ALA A 445 2.08 31.24 -4.28
C ALA A 445 2.80 29.93 -3.93
N ALA A 446 3.13 29.71 -2.65
CA ALA A 446 3.76 28.48 -2.18
C ALA A 446 2.84 27.26 -2.36
N VAL A 447 1.56 27.38 -2.01
CA VAL A 447 0.56 26.32 -2.20
C VAL A 447 0.34 26.04 -3.69
N ALA A 448 0.27 27.08 -4.52
CA ALA A 448 0.15 26.93 -5.97
C ALA A 448 1.38 26.20 -6.56
N ALA A 449 2.59 26.59 -6.16
CA ALA A 449 3.82 25.94 -6.59
C ALA A 449 3.88 24.47 -6.15
N ALA A 450 3.51 24.16 -4.90
CA ALA A 450 3.42 22.79 -4.40
C ALA A 450 2.39 21.96 -5.19
N THR A 451 1.23 22.54 -5.49
CA THR A 451 0.17 21.89 -6.29
C THR A 451 0.67 21.58 -7.71
N VAL A 452 1.33 22.54 -8.37
CA VAL A 452 1.93 22.34 -9.69
C VAL A 452 2.98 21.24 -9.65
N LEU A 453 3.87 21.25 -8.64
CA LEU A 453 4.92 20.25 -8.48
C LEU A 453 4.35 18.84 -8.29
N VAL A 454 3.42 18.66 -7.34
CA VAL A 454 2.78 17.35 -7.07
C VAL A 454 2.04 16.86 -8.30
N THR A 455 1.30 17.73 -8.98
CA THR A 455 0.57 17.38 -10.21
C THR A 455 1.52 16.99 -11.34
N ALA A 456 2.62 17.73 -11.52
CA ALA A 456 3.63 17.41 -12.52
C ALA A 456 4.27 16.04 -12.23
N ILE A 457 4.64 15.76 -10.98
CA ILE A 457 5.18 14.45 -10.57
C ILE A 457 4.17 13.34 -10.87
N ALA A 458 2.91 13.52 -10.48
CA ALA A 458 1.85 12.52 -10.68
C ALA A 458 1.57 12.22 -12.16
N LEU A 459 1.63 13.23 -13.04
CA LEU A 459 1.32 13.07 -14.47
C LEU A 459 2.52 12.64 -15.32
N ILE A 460 3.75 13.03 -14.94
CA ILE A 460 4.96 12.79 -15.75
C ILE A 460 5.62 11.47 -15.37
N THR A 461 5.75 11.18 -14.07
CA THR A 461 6.54 10.04 -13.57
C THR A 461 6.05 8.68 -14.08
N PRO A 462 4.73 8.37 -14.09
CA PRO A 462 4.25 7.08 -14.58
C PRO A 462 4.48 6.87 -16.09
N LYS A 463 4.51 7.97 -16.87
CA LYS A 463 4.61 7.91 -18.34
C LYS A 463 6.04 7.86 -18.85
N ARG A 464 6.94 8.63 -18.23
CA ARG A 464 8.34 8.76 -18.67
C ARG A 464 9.31 7.93 -17.84
N GLY A 465 8.89 7.43 -16.68
CA GLY A 465 9.79 6.84 -15.70
C GLY A 465 10.70 7.89 -15.05
N VAL A 466 11.48 7.45 -14.07
CA VAL A 466 12.47 8.28 -13.38
C VAL A 466 13.85 7.92 -13.93
N THR A 467 14.59 8.90 -14.43
CA THR A 467 15.99 8.65 -14.84
C THR A 467 16.86 8.31 -13.62
N PRO A 468 17.95 7.53 -13.76
CA PRO A 468 18.81 7.15 -12.63
C PRO A 468 19.33 8.35 -11.81
N PHE A 469 19.57 9.49 -12.45
CA PHE A 469 19.97 10.73 -11.79
C PHE A 469 18.95 11.20 -10.74
N TRP A 470 17.67 11.27 -11.12
CA TRP A 470 16.58 11.69 -10.24
C TRP A 470 16.32 10.69 -9.11
N GLY A 471 16.50 9.39 -9.38
CA GLY A 471 16.47 8.37 -8.33
C GLY A 471 17.54 8.60 -7.27
N ARG A 472 18.80 8.79 -7.69
CA ARG A 472 19.92 9.08 -6.78
C ARG A 472 19.75 10.39 -6.03
N PHE A 473 19.28 11.44 -6.71
CA PHE A 473 19.01 12.73 -6.08
C PHE A 473 17.96 12.60 -4.96
N LEU A 474 16.88 11.85 -5.20
CA LEU A 474 15.83 11.63 -4.21
C LEU A 474 16.34 10.86 -2.99
N GLU A 475 17.20 9.85 -3.17
CA GLU A 475 17.86 9.13 -2.06
C GLU A 475 18.71 10.06 -1.18
N ILE A 476 19.49 10.95 -1.81
CA ILE A 476 20.34 11.92 -1.10
C ILE A 476 19.48 12.95 -0.38
N ALA A 477 18.45 13.46 -1.06
CA ALA A 477 17.50 14.42 -0.47
C ALA A 477 16.73 13.79 0.70
N GLU A 478 16.33 12.51 0.61
CA GLU A 478 15.69 11.79 1.71
C GLU A 478 16.63 11.71 2.92
N SER A 479 17.88 11.33 2.69
CA SER A 479 18.89 11.25 3.75
C SER A 479 19.09 12.61 4.44
N PHE A 480 19.12 13.70 3.68
CA PHE A 480 19.23 15.05 4.21
C PHE A 480 18.01 15.43 5.06
N VAL A 481 16.79 15.22 4.54
CA VAL A 481 15.54 15.51 5.27
C VAL A 481 15.45 14.71 6.57
N LEU A 482 15.85 13.43 6.55
CA LEU A 482 15.85 12.60 7.76
C LEU A 482 16.86 13.10 8.80
N LEU A 483 18.04 13.56 8.35
CA LEU A 483 19.06 14.12 9.23
C LEU A 483 18.64 15.46 9.85
N THR A 484 17.83 16.28 9.16
CA THR A 484 17.38 17.58 9.71
C THR A 484 16.32 17.47 10.78
N LEU A 485 15.62 16.34 10.90
CA LEU A 485 14.58 16.14 11.91
C LEU A 485 15.10 16.28 13.35
N ILE A 486 16.32 15.81 13.63
CA ILE A 486 16.92 15.86 14.97
C ILE A 486 17.36 17.29 15.35
N PRO A 487 18.12 18.02 14.51
CA PRO A 487 18.41 19.44 14.77
C PRO A 487 17.15 20.29 14.94
N LEU A 488 16.12 20.08 14.11
CA LEU A 488 14.86 20.83 14.21
C LEU A 488 14.13 20.53 15.51
N SER A 489 14.11 19.28 15.98
CA SER A 489 13.52 18.96 17.29
C SER A 489 14.29 19.65 18.42
N LEU A 490 15.63 19.63 18.40
CA LEU A 490 16.46 20.35 19.38
C LEU A 490 16.23 21.87 19.37
N ALA A 491 15.96 22.44 18.19
CA ALA A 491 15.60 23.86 18.08
C ALA A 491 14.27 24.19 18.76
N VAL A 492 13.27 23.32 18.64
CA VAL A 492 11.98 23.45 19.34
C VAL A 492 12.14 23.38 20.86
N PHE A 493 13.14 22.64 21.36
CA PHE A 493 13.51 22.60 22.78
C PHE A 493 14.34 23.80 23.24
N ASP A 494 14.55 24.81 22.40
CA ASP A 494 15.37 26.00 22.67
C ASP A 494 16.82 25.67 23.08
N VAL A 495 17.33 24.46 22.76
CA VAL A 495 18.66 23.99 23.18
C VAL A 495 19.77 24.89 22.64
N TYR A 496 19.63 25.37 21.39
CA TYR A 496 20.60 26.28 20.78
C TYR A 496 20.64 27.65 21.46
N ALA A 497 19.49 28.15 21.91
CA ALA A 497 19.43 29.41 22.65
C ALA A 497 20.10 29.27 24.03
N GLN A 498 19.85 28.15 24.71
CA GLN A 498 20.50 27.84 25.99
C GLN A 498 22.02 27.70 25.84
N ALA A 499 22.49 26.95 24.83
CA ALA A 499 23.92 26.79 24.56
C ALA A 499 24.60 28.13 24.22
N ARG A 500 23.93 28.99 23.45
CA ARG A 500 24.42 30.35 23.15
C ARG A 500 24.51 31.19 24.42
N ALA A 501 23.51 31.15 25.29
CA ALA A 501 23.49 31.88 26.55
C ALA A 501 24.57 31.44 27.55
N MET A 502 25.06 30.19 27.47
CA MET A 502 26.19 29.71 28.29
C MET A 502 27.56 30.19 27.79
N THR A 503 27.64 30.66 26.54
CA THR A 503 28.91 31.09 25.91
C THR A 503 29.04 32.62 25.81
N SER A 504 27.94 33.35 26.04
CA SER A 504 27.92 34.81 26.23
C SER A 504 28.02 35.16 27.71
#